data_AF-A0A8J5I3U4-F1
#
_entry.id   AF-A0A8J5I3U4-F1
#
_cell.length_a   1.000
_cell.length_b   1.000
_cell.length_c   1.000
_cell.angle_alpha   90.00
_cell.angle_beta   90.00
_cell.angle_gamma   90.00
#
_symmetry.space_group_name_H-M   'P 1'
#
loop_
_entity.id
_entity.type
_entity.pdbx_description
1 polymer ?
#
loop_
_entity_poly.entity_id
_entity_poly.type
_entity_poly.pdbx_seq_one_letter_code
_entity_poly.pdbx_strand_id
1 'polypeptide(L)'
;MKKMLPKPNKHDLYPFLLVNIGSGVSILKITGESQYERVSGTRLGSGTFPGLCPALSKLRTRYEAIDASVEGDSNEEDMTVGDILGHCRLRAVPS
;
A
#
# COMPACT_ATOMS: atom_id res chain seq x y z
N MET A 1 -7.61 26.89 16.49
CA MET A 1 -8.67 27.13 15.48
C MET A 1 -8.45 26.17 14.31
N LYS A 2 -9.36 25.23 14.05
CA LYS A 2 -9.30 24.40 12.82
C LYS A 2 -9.64 25.30 11.64
N LYS A 3 -8.68 25.56 10.74
CA LYS A 3 -8.98 26.14 9.42
C LYS A 3 -9.84 25.12 8.67
N MET A 4 -11.12 25.45 8.47
CA MET A 4 -11.93 24.73 7.49
C MET A 4 -11.36 25.05 6.12
N LEU A 5 -10.77 24.05 5.47
CA LEU A 5 -10.46 24.15 4.05
C LEU A 5 -11.77 24.40 3.30
N PRO A 6 -11.77 25.28 2.28
CA PRO A 6 -12.95 25.47 1.44
C PRO A 6 -13.37 24.12 0.87
N LYS A 7 -14.67 23.81 0.96
CA LYS A 7 -15.20 22.59 0.35
C LYS A 7 -14.90 22.67 -1.16
N PRO A 8 -14.13 21.73 -1.73
CA PRO A 8 -13.88 21.73 -3.17
C PRO A 8 -15.22 21.61 -3.89
N ASN A 9 -15.35 22.29 -5.04
CA ASN A 9 -16.52 22.15 -5.88
C ASN A 9 -16.65 20.68 -6.32
N LYS A 10 -17.89 20.18 -6.38
CA LYS A 10 -18.15 18.76 -6.72
C LYS A 10 -17.54 18.35 -8.08
N HIS A 11 -17.40 19.28 -9.02
CA HIS A 11 -16.76 19.04 -10.31
C HIS A 11 -15.24 18.81 -10.22
N ASP A 12 -14.57 19.38 -9.22
CA ASP A 12 -13.11 19.26 -9.05
C ASP A 12 -12.72 18.00 -8.26
N LEU A 13 -13.69 17.30 -7.68
CA LEU A 13 -13.48 16.10 -6.86
C LEU A 13 -13.31 14.82 -7.69
N TYR A 14 -13.85 14.77 -8.90
CA TYR A 14 -13.85 13.58 -9.74
C TYR A 14 -12.94 13.77 -10.96
N PRO A 15 -12.29 12.70 -11.47
CA PRO A 15 -12.32 11.32 -10.96
C PRO A 15 -11.29 11.05 -9.85
N PHE A 16 -11.57 10.06 -9.00
CA PHE A 16 -10.60 9.55 -8.01
C PHE A 16 -10.69 8.04 -7.81
N LEU A 17 -9.67 7.45 -7.20
CA LEU A 17 -9.66 6.05 -6.78
C LEU A 17 -9.94 5.96 -5.29
N LEU A 18 -10.98 5.20 -4.92
CA LEU A 18 -11.23 4.79 -3.55
C LEU A 18 -10.58 3.43 -3.33
N VAL A 19 -9.55 3.39 -2.48
CA VAL A 19 -8.91 2.15 -2.04
C VAL A 19 -9.35 1.85 -0.62
N ASN A 20 -10.27 0.90 -0.47
CA ASN A 20 -10.74 0.46 0.83
C ASN A 20 -9.90 -0.71 1.34
N ILE A 21 -9.19 -0.51 2.45
CA ILE A 21 -8.31 -1.52 3.07
C ILE A 21 -9.00 -2.09 4.31
N GLY A 22 -9.49 -3.31 4.18
CA GLY A 22 -10.04 -4.12 5.27
C GLY A 22 -9.26 -5.42 5.43
N SER A 23 -9.94 -6.55 5.66
CA SER A 23 -9.29 -7.87 5.66
C SER A 23 -8.63 -8.19 4.31
N GLY A 24 -9.25 -7.77 3.21
CA GLY A 24 -8.64 -7.61 1.87
C GLY A 24 -8.70 -6.15 1.42
N VAL A 25 -8.42 -5.90 0.14
CA VAL A 25 -8.47 -4.56 -0.47
C VAL A 25 -9.47 -4.54 -1.62
N SER A 26 -10.27 -3.47 -1.70
CA SER A 26 -11.11 -3.17 -2.86
C SER A 26 -10.72 -1.82 -3.45
N ILE A 27 -10.55 -1.78 -4.77
CA ILE A 27 -10.15 -0.60 -5.52
C ILE A 27 -11.33 -0.21 -6.42
N LEU A 28 -11.89 0.96 -6.17
CA LEU A 28 -13.03 1.51 -6.91
C LEU A 28 -12.61 2.78 -7.65
N LYS A 29 -12.99 2.89 -8.92
CA LYS A 29 -12.88 4.14 -9.69
C LYS A 29 -14.18 4.90 -9.55
N ILE A 30 -14.10 6.13 -9.04
CA ILE A 30 -15.24 7.02 -8.85
C ILE A 30 -15.14 8.14 -9.87
N THR A 31 -16.12 8.24 -10.77
CA THR A 31 -16.17 9.25 -11.84
C THR A 31 -17.23 10.32 -11.60
N GLY A 32 -18.09 10.14 -10.60
CA GLY A 32 -19.14 11.07 -10.20
C GLY A 32 -19.85 10.63 -8.93
N GLU A 33 -20.78 11.44 -8.42
CA GLU A 33 -21.43 11.26 -7.09
C GLU A 33 -22.09 9.89 -6.88
N SER A 34 -22.65 9.31 -7.94
CA SER A 34 -23.23 7.96 -7.93
C SER A 34 -22.66 7.08 -9.05
N GLN A 35 -21.49 7.45 -9.57
CA GLN A 35 -20.84 6.72 -10.66
C GLN A 35 -19.55 6.10 -10.14
N TYR A 36 -19.60 4.79 -9.90
CA TYR A 36 -18.46 4.03 -9.42
C TYR A 36 -18.41 2.64 -10.03
N GLU A 37 -17.20 2.14 -10.23
CA GLU A 37 -16.94 0.77 -10.64
C GLU A 37 -15.81 0.16 -9.81
N ARG A 38 -15.93 -1.12 -9.45
CA ARG A 38 -14.83 -1.84 -8.81
C ARG A 38 -13.86 -2.31 -9.89
N VAL A 39 -12.76 -1.58 -10.06
CA VAL A 39 -11.74 -1.88 -11.07
C VAL A 39 -10.83 -3.02 -10.67
N SER A 40 -10.62 -3.23 -9.37
CA SER A 40 -9.74 -4.29 -8.87
C SER A 40 -9.93 -4.57 -7.38
N GLY A 41 -9.12 -5.49 -6.85
CA GLY A 41 -8.89 -5.70 -5.44
C GLY A 41 -8.04 -6.94 -5.18
N THR A 42 -7.64 -7.14 -3.93
CA THR A 42 -6.83 -8.28 -3.51
C THR A 42 -7.36 -8.88 -2.23
N ARG A 43 -7.11 -10.18 -2.02
CA ARG A 43 -7.35 -10.83 -0.74
C ARG A 43 -6.25 -10.53 0.28
N LEU A 44 -5.13 -9.95 -0.16
CA LEU A 44 -4.04 -9.50 0.69
C LEU A 44 -4.37 -8.11 1.24
N GLY A 45 -4.72 -8.03 2.52
CA GLY A 45 -5.08 -6.77 3.18
C GLY A 45 -4.58 -6.73 4.62
N SER A 46 -5.22 -5.92 5.45
CA SER A 46 -4.83 -5.76 6.86
C SER A 46 -4.99 -7.04 7.69
N GLY A 47 -5.75 -8.03 7.20
CA GLY A 47 -5.87 -9.34 7.85
C GLY A 47 -4.70 -10.28 7.56
N THR A 48 -3.97 -10.04 6.46
CA THR A 48 -2.91 -10.93 6.00
C THR A 48 -1.67 -10.82 6.89
N PHE A 49 -1.20 -9.60 7.17
CA PHE A 49 -0.04 -9.37 8.02
C PHE A 49 -0.17 -10.02 9.41
N PRO A 50 -1.18 -9.69 10.24
CA PRO A 50 -1.36 -10.33 11.54
C PRO A 50 -1.77 -11.81 11.44
N GLY A 51 -2.22 -12.30 10.28
CA GLY A 51 -2.46 -13.71 10.05
C GLY A 51 -1.19 -14.52 9.79
N LEU A 52 -0.21 -13.93 9.10
CA LEU A 52 1.07 -14.56 8.78
C LEU A 52 2.12 -14.39 9.90
N CYS A 53 2.14 -13.24 10.58
CA CYS A 53 3.15 -12.96 11.61
C CYS A 53 3.22 -14.05 12.71
N PRO A 54 2.12 -14.56 13.29
CA PRO A 54 2.20 -15.62 14.30
C PRO A 54 2.64 -16.98 13.77
N ALA A 55 2.53 -17.21 12.45
CA ALA A 55 2.97 -18.44 11.80
C ALA A 55 4.47 -18.41 11.48
N LEU A 56 5.01 -17.24 11.15
CA LEU A 56 6.41 -17.05 10.73
C LEU A 56 7.31 -16.54 11.87
N SER A 57 6.74 -16.07 12.98
CA SER A 57 7.47 -15.47 14.09
C SER A 57 6.88 -15.88 15.45
N LYS A 58 7.48 -15.39 16.53
CA LYS A 58 7.00 -15.60 17.91
C LYS A 58 5.97 -14.55 18.35
N LEU A 59 5.66 -13.58 17.49
CA LEU A 59 4.74 -12.48 17.79
C LEU A 59 3.30 -13.01 17.85
N ARG A 60 2.52 -12.56 18.83
CA ARG A 60 1.16 -13.08 19.08
C ARG A 60 0.08 -12.04 18.88
N THR A 61 0.40 -10.76 19.03
CA THR A 61 -0.56 -9.68 18.82
C THR A 61 -0.25 -8.87 17.57
N ARG A 62 -1.28 -8.21 17.02
CA ARG A 62 -1.12 -7.28 15.90
C ARG A 62 -0.14 -6.16 16.24
N TYR A 63 -0.22 -5.62 17.46
CA TYR A 63 0.60 -4.49 17.88
C TYR A 63 2.08 -4.89 17.99
N GLU A 64 2.37 -6.03 18.62
CA GLU A 64 3.73 -6.59 18.65
C GLU A 64 4.33 -6.74 17.24
N ALA A 65 3.54 -7.23 16.29
CA ALA A 65 3.99 -7.40 14.91
C ALA A 65 4.27 -6.06 14.22
N ILE A 66 3.44 -5.04 14.46
CA ILE A 66 3.65 -3.69 13.91
C ILE A 66 4.89 -3.06 14.55
N ASP A 67 5.04 -3.14 15.87
CA ASP A 67 6.18 -2.57 16.59
C ASP A 67 7.50 -3.20 16.12
N ALA A 68 7.55 -4.52 16.00
CA ALA A 68 8.71 -5.24 15.46
C ALA A 68 9.01 -4.87 13.99
N SER A 69 7.98 -4.57 13.19
CA SER A 69 8.17 -4.19 11.78
C SER A 69 8.85 -2.83 11.59
N VAL A 70 8.87 -1.97 12.61
CA VAL A 70 9.57 -0.67 12.58
C VAL A 70 11.08 -0.85 12.68
N GLU A 71 11.53 -1.87 13.43
CA GLU A 71 12.96 -2.14 13.67
C GLU A 71 13.57 -3.09 12.63
N GLY A 72 12.75 -3.88 11.93
CA GLY A 72 13.22 -4.86 10.95
C GLY A 72 13.76 -4.24 9.65
N ASP A 73 14.71 -4.93 9.01
CA ASP A 73 15.19 -4.61 7.67
C ASP A 73 14.65 -5.64 6.67
N SER A 74 13.81 -5.20 5.73
CA SER A 74 13.25 -6.11 4.72
C SER A 74 14.28 -6.65 3.74
N ASN A 75 15.43 -5.98 3.56
CA ASN A 75 16.46 -6.42 2.62
C ASN A 75 17.19 -7.70 3.06
N GLU A 76 17.09 -8.09 4.34
CA GLU A 76 17.66 -9.36 4.82
C GLU A 76 16.90 -10.58 4.27
N GLU A 77 15.61 -10.41 3.93
CA GLU A 77 14.71 -11.49 3.50
C GLU A 77 14.23 -11.30 2.04
N ASP A 78 13.98 -10.07 1.62
CA ASP A 78 13.49 -9.75 0.27
C ASP A 78 14.63 -9.77 -0.75
N MET A 79 14.45 -10.53 -1.82
CA MET A 79 15.34 -10.49 -2.98
C MET A 79 15.02 -9.27 -3.85
N THR A 80 15.97 -8.35 -3.97
CA THR A 80 15.82 -7.14 -4.79
C THR A 80 16.21 -7.39 -6.25
N VAL A 81 15.80 -6.49 -7.16
CA VAL A 81 16.24 -6.53 -8.56
C VAL A 81 17.78 -6.42 -8.67
N GLY A 82 18.42 -5.71 -7.74
CA GLY A 82 19.88 -5.58 -7.67
C GLY A 82 20.57 -6.90 -7.34
N ASP A 83 19.94 -7.77 -6.55
CA ASP A 83 20.45 -9.10 -6.23
C ASP A 83 20.36 -10.06 -7.43
N ILE A 84 19.33 -9.88 -8.26
CA ILE A 84 19.11 -10.72 -9.46
C ILE A 84 19.98 -10.26 -10.63
N LEU A 85 20.02 -8.94 -10.91
CA LEU A 85 20.60 -8.38 -12.13
C LEU A 85 21.94 -7.66 -11.91
N GLY A 86 22.36 -7.49 -10.66
CA GLY A 86 23.53 -6.70 -10.29
C GLY A 86 23.28 -5.19 -10.37
N HIS A 87 24.15 -4.42 -9.70
CA HIS A 87 24.08 -2.96 -9.67
C HIS A 87 24.65 -2.36 -10.97
N CYS A 88 23.90 -2.47 -12.06
CA CYS A 88 24.34 -1.93 -13.34
C CYS A 88 24.11 -0.41 -13.38
N ARG A 89 25.16 0.38 -13.10
CA ARG A 89 25.18 1.81 -13.47
C ARG A 89 25.10 1.86 -15.00
N LEU A 90 23.95 2.29 -15.53
CA LEU A 90 23.85 2.71 -16.94
C LEU A 90 24.97 3.72 -17.18
N ARG A 91 26.00 3.33 -17.93
CA ARG A 91 26.98 4.30 -18.45
C ARG A 91 26.15 5.26 -19.28
N ALA A 92 26.20 6.55 -18.93
CA ALA A 92 25.62 7.60 -19.75
C ALA A 92 26.09 7.38 -21.20
N VAL A 93 25.13 7.22 -22.11
CA VAL A 93 25.40 7.17 -23.54
C VAL A 93 25.95 8.56 -23.89
N PRO A 94 27.21 8.69 -24.36
CA PRO A 94 27.71 9.99 -24.78
C PRO A 94 26.91 10.46 -26.00
N SER A 95 26.63 11.76 -26.02
CA SER A 95 25.88 12.47 -27.07
C SER A 95 26.52 12.32 -28.44
#